data_AF-A0A9E0P1K2-F1
#
_entry.id   AF-A0A9E0P1K2-F1
#
_cell.length_a   1.000
_cell.length_b   1.000
_cell.length_c   1.000
_cell.angle_alpha   90.00
_cell.angle_beta   90.00
_cell.angle_gamma   90.00
#
_symmetry.space_group_name_H-M   'P 1'
#
loop_
_entity.id
_entity.type
_entity.pdbx_description
1 polymer ?
#
loop_
_entity_poly.entity_id
_entity_poly.type
_entity_poly.pdbx_seq_one_letter_code
_entity_poly.pdbx_strand_id
1 'polypeptide(L)'
;ARALVFPAGELKALAKGRGLMLMQLDDGDTLETLAVVEGSAARICGTLRTGREDSFRLEFADYAGKRAKKGKLLPKRWVITAVEAG
;
A
#
# COMPACT_ATOMS: atom_id res chain seq x y z
N ALA A 1 7.47 -6.95 -0.62
CA ALA A 1 6.22 -6.18 -0.71
C ALA A 1 6.29 -5.12 -1.81
N ARG A 2 5.14 -4.74 -2.35
CA ARG A 2 4.96 -3.64 -3.29
C ARG A 2 3.95 -2.65 -2.71
N ALA A 3 4.03 -1.39 -3.14
CA ALA A 3 3.06 -0.37 -2.79
C ALA A 3 2.47 0.27 -4.05
N LEU A 4 1.18 0.59 -3.99
CA LEU A 4 0.47 1.36 -5.01
C LEU A 4 -0.25 2.50 -4.29
N VAL A 5 -0.02 3.73 -4.75
CA VAL A 5 -0.79 4.90 -4.32
C VAL A 5 -1.69 5.32 -5.48
N PHE A 6 -2.97 5.51 -5.20
CA PHE A 6 -3.93 6.03 -6.17
C PHE A 6 -4.98 6.89 -5.45
N PRO A 7 -5.58 7.89 -6.12
CA PRO A 7 -6.62 8.72 -5.51
C PRO A 7 -7.83 7.89 -5.07
N ALA A 8 -8.32 8.13 -3.84
CA ALA A 8 -9.51 7.43 -3.32
C ALA A 8 -10.75 7.60 -4.23
N GLY A 9 -10.83 8.70 -4.97
CA GLY A 9 -11.88 8.97 -5.97
C GLY A 9 -11.95 7.96 -7.12
N GLU A 10 -10.93 7.13 -7.35
CA GLU A 10 -11.00 6.02 -8.31
C GLU A 10 -11.89 4.86 -7.83
N LEU A 11 -12.30 4.86 -6.55
CA LEU A 11 -13.22 3.90 -5.96
C LEU A 11 -14.64 4.47 -5.97
N LYS A 12 -15.50 3.92 -6.83
CA LYS A 12 -16.93 4.20 -6.75
C LYS A 12 -17.56 3.44 -5.59
N ALA A 13 -18.51 4.09 -4.91
CA ALA A 13 -19.36 3.43 -3.94
C ALA A 13 -20.18 2.33 -4.62
N LEU A 14 -20.26 1.17 -3.96
CA LEU A 14 -21.04 0.03 -4.41
C LEU A 14 -22.02 -0.35 -3.31
N ALA A 15 -23.29 -0.54 -3.65
CA ALA A 15 -24.30 -0.98 -2.69
C ALA A 15 -24.11 -2.45 -2.27
N LYS A 16 -23.56 -3.30 -3.14
CA LYS A 16 -23.25 -4.72 -2.89
C LYS A 16 -22.29 -5.29 -3.95
N GLY A 17 -21.73 -6.46 -3.68
CA GLY A 17 -20.91 -7.24 -4.62
C GLY A 17 -19.50 -7.53 -4.09
N ARG A 18 -18.63 -8.10 -4.94
CA ARG A 18 -17.25 -8.46 -4.60
C ARG A 18 -16.32 -7.27 -4.32
N GLY A 19 -16.79 -6.04 -4.54
CA GLY A 19 -15.98 -4.83 -4.41
C GLY A 19 -15.12 -4.56 -5.64
N LEU A 20 -14.25 -3.56 -5.52
CA LEU A 20 -13.32 -3.14 -6.57
C LEU A 20 -11.92 -3.67 -6.26
N MET A 21 -11.20 -4.10 -7.30
CA MET A 21 -9.78 -4.45 -7.15
C MET A 21 -8.97 -3.21 -6.79
N LEU A 22 -8.20 -3.29 -5.70
CA LEU A 22 -7.31 -2.22 -5.23
C LEU A 22 -5.98 -2.26 -5.99
N MET A 23 -5.31 -3.41 -5.96
CA MET A 23 -4.08 -3.67 -6.70
C MET A 23 -4.09 -5.09 -7.28
N GLN A 24 -3.27 -5.32 -8.29
CA GLN A 24 -3.02 -6.67 -8.82
C GLN A 24 -2.02 -7.38 -7.90
N LEU A 25 -2.35 -8.62 -7.53
CA LEU A 25 -1.50 -9.53 -6.77
C LEU A 25 -1.10 -10.71 -7.67
N ASP A 26 0.09 -11.28 -7.44
CA ASP A 26 0.46 -12.55 -8.07
C ASP A 26 -0.24 -13.72 -7.38
N ASP A 27 -0.23 -14.89 -8.02
CA ASP A 27 -0.81 -16.10 -7.44
C ASP A 27 -0.10 -16.46 -6.12
N GLY A 28 -0.89 -16.57 -5.04
CA GLY A 28 -0.40 -16.84 -3.69
C GLY A 28 -0.04 -15.61 -2.87
N ASP A 29 0.02 -14.42 -3.47
CA ASP A 29 0.21 -13.17 -2.73
C ASP A 29 -1.08 -12.69 -2.06
N THR A 30 -0.94 -12.00 -0.94
CA THR A 30 -2.05 -11.33 -0.23
C THR A 30 -1.80 -9.83 -0.11
N LEU A 31 -2.87 -9.06 0.10
CA LEU A 31 -2.74 -7.65 0.47
C LEU A 31 -2.37 -7.56 1.95
N GLU A 32 -1.15 -7.10 2.25
CA GLU A 32 -0.66 -7.00 3.63
C GLU A 32 -1.38 -5.91 4.44
N THR A 33 -1.63 -4.75 3.83
CA THR A 33 -2.23 -3.60 4.51
C THR A 33 -2.85 -2.61 3.52
N LEU A 34 -3.74 -1.75 4.03
CA LEU A 34 -4.35 -0.64 3.32
C LEU A 34 -4.57 0.51 4.31
N ALA A 35 -4.31 1.74 3.87
CA ALA A 35 -4.71 2.94 4.58
C ALA A 35 -5.29 3.97 3.60
N VAL A 36 -6.21 4.79 4.10
CA VAL A 36 -6.64 6.02 3.44
C VAL A 36 -6.05 7.16 4.24
N VAL A 37 -5.25 7.97 3.58
CA VAL A 37 -4.48 9.06 4.18
C VAL A 37 -4.60 10.30 3.31
N GLU A 38 -4.48 11.46 3.94
CA GLU A 38 -4.39 12.75 3.27
C GLU A 38 -2.92 13.23 3.23
N GLY A 39 -2.57 14.07 2.25
CA GLY A 39 -1.24 14.66 2.11
C GLY A 39 -0.45 14.13 0.92
N SER A 40 0.88 14.14 1.03
CA SER A 40 1.81 13.75 -0.04
C SER A 40 2.72 12.58 0.30
N ALA A 41 2.67 12.08 1.53
CA ALA A 41 3.49 10.97 2.01
C ALA A 41 2.78 10.18 3.11
N ALA A 42 3.24 8.94 3.33
CA ALA A 42 2.83 8.10 4.45
C ALA A 42 4.06 7.44 5.08
N ARG A 43 3.92 7.03 6.34
CA ARG A 43 4.94 6.21 7.01
C ARG A 43 4.54 4.75 6.92
N ILE A 44 5.41 3.94 6.33
CA ILE A 44 5.29 2.48 6.34
C ILE A 44 6.07 1.97 7.54
N CYS A 45 5.40 1.25 8.44
CA CYS A 45 5.98 0.67 9.64
C CYS A 45 6.02 -0.85 9.49
N GLY A 46 7.07 -1.47 10.01
CA GLY A 46 7.22 -2.92 9.94
C GLY A 46 8.39 -3.44 10.76
N THR A 47 8.59 -4.74 10.67
CA THR A 47 9.74 -5.41 11.27
C THR A 47 10.68 -5.95 10.21
N LEU A 48 11.98 -5.82 10.48
CA LEU A 48 13.03 -6.52 9.74
C LEU A 48 12.98 -8.01 10.07
N ARG A 49 13.64 -8.85 9.25
CA ARG A 49 13.78 -10.29 9.52
C ARG A 49 14.44 -10.58 10.89
N THR A 50 15.20 -9.63 11.42
CA THR A 50 15.83 -9.70 12.75
C THR A 50 14.88 -9.41 13.91
N GLY A 51 13.61 -9.07 13.63
CA GLY A 51 12.62 -8.66 14.63
C GLY A 51 12.71 -7.19 15.06
N ARG A 52 13.73 -6.44 14.59
CA ARG A 52 13.87 -5.01 14.86
C ARG A 52 12.80 -4.22 14.10
N GLU A 53 12.17 -3.27 14.78
CA GLU A 53 11.26 -2.29 14.19
C GLU A 53 12.01 -1.31 13.25
N ASP A 54 11.41 -1.03 12.10
CA ASP A 54 11.91 -0.07 11.12
C ASP A 54 10.74 0.68 10.49
N SER A 55 11.01 1.85 9.91
CA SER A 55 9.98 2.63 9.22
C SER A 55 10.55 3.43 8.05
N PHE A 56 9.71 3.69 7.05
CA PHE A 56 10.10 4.31 5.78
C PHE A 56 9.04 5.31 5.39
N ARG A 57 9.50 6.53 5.10
CA ARG A 57 8.67 7.56 4.52
C ARG A 57 8.49 7.25 3.04
N LEU A 58 7.24 6.99 2.66
CA LEU A 58 6.84 6.73 1.29
C LEU A 58 6.23 8.00 0.69
N GLU A 59 6.95 8.62 -0.24
CA GLU A 59 6.45 9.77 -1.01
C GLU A 59 5.43 9.28 -2.05
N PHE A 60 4.23 9.87 -2.09
CA PHE A 60 3.15 9.39 -2.96
C PHE A 60 3.50 9.49 -4.44
N ALA A 61 4.22 10.54 -4.83
CA ALA A 61 4.67 10.72 -6.21
C ALA A 61 5.50 9.55 -6.73
N ASP A 62 6.30 8.94 -5.85
CA ASP A 62 7.16 7.81 -6.20
C ASP A 62 6.38 6.53 -6.41
N TYR A 63 5.17 6.38 -5.84
CA TYR A 63 4.37 5.15 -5.88
C TYR A 63 3.00 5.33 -6.55
N ALA A 64 2.72 6.51 -7.07
CA ALA A 64 1.51 6.83 -7.79
C ALA A 64 1.34 5.97 -9.05
N GLY A 65 0.12 5.48 -9.28
CA GLY A 65 -0.26 4.75 -10.48
C GLY A 65 -1.75 4.51 -10.55
N LYS A 66 -2.24 4.01 -11.69
CA LYS A 66 -3.66 3.67 -11.86
C LYS A 66 -4.07 2.54 -10.91
N ARG A 67 -5.27 2.61 -10.34
CA ARG A 67 -5.85 1.51 -9.54
C ARG A 67 -5.80 0.18 -10.31
N ALA A 68 -5.70 -0.93 -9.56
CA ALA A 68 -5.59 -2.30 -10.06
C ALA A 68 -4.29 -2.62 -10.82
N LYS A 69 -3.29 -1.73 -10.81
CA LYS A 69 -1.91 -2.09 -11.16
C LYS A 69 -1.21 -2.81 -10.00
N LYS A 70 -0.07 -3.41 -10.29
CA LYS A 70 0.73 -4.19 -9.32
C LYS A 70 1.49 -3.32 -8.30
N GLY A 71 1.62 -2.02 -8.57
CA GLY A 71 2.44 -1.13 -7.75
C GLY A 71 3.95 -1.32 -7.94
N LYS A 72 4.73 -0.53 -7.22
CA LYS A 72 6.20 -0.50 -7.28
C LYS A 72 6.81 -1.21 -6.08
N LEU A 73 8.01 -1.74 -6.24
CA LEU A 73 8.72 -2.43 -5.17
C LEU A 73 9.09 -1.45 -4.05
N LEU A 74 8.91 -1.88 -2.80
CA LEU A 74 9.48 -1.17 -1.66
C LEU A 74 11.01 -1.39 -1.63
N PRO A 75 11.78 -0.42 -1.12
CA PRO A 75 13.25 -0.47 -1.14
C PRO A 75 13.82 -1.50 -0.18
N LYS A 76 13.02 -2.02 0.75
CA LYS A 76 13.42 -2.95 1.80
C LYS A 76 12.42 -4.10 1.89
N ARG A 77 12.89 -5.24 2.39
CA ARG A 77 12.04 -6.40 2.71
C ARG A 77 11.65 -6.34 4.18
N TRP A 78 10.38 -6.06 4.44
CA TRP A 78 9.77 -6.03 5.77
C TRP A 78 8.62 -7.00 5.86
N VAL A 79 8.23 -7.30 7.10
CA VAL A 79 6.84 -7.65 7.42
C VAL A 79 6.16 -6.33 7.76
N ILE A 80 5.26 -5.85 6.90
CA ILE A 80 4.58 -4.58 7.12
C ILE A 80 3.53 -4.76 8.22
N THR A 81 3.54 -3.88 9.22
CA THR A 81 2.62 -3.94 10.36
C THR A 81 1.62 -2.79 10.35
N ALA A 82 1.98 -1.62 9.81
CA ALA A 82 1.07 -0.48 9.71
C ALA A 82 1.45 0.48 8.57
N VAL A 83 0.47 1.27 8.14
CA VAL A 83 0.64 2.47 7.34
C VAL A 83 0.01 3.63 8.10
N GLU A 84 0.82 4.62 8.41
CA GLU A 84 0.43 5.79 9.20
C GLU A 84 0.47 7.04 8.32
N ALA A 85 -0.36 8.03 8.66
CA ALA A 85 -0.26 9.36 8.07
C ALA A 85 1.14 9.95 8.33
N GLY A 86 1.71 10.59 7.30
CA GLY A 86 3.10 11.10 7.31
C GLY A 86 3.27 12.46 7.97
#